data_AF-A0A4U7EQB8-F1
#
_entry.id   AF-A0A4U7EQB8-F1
#
_cell.length_a   1.000
_cell.length_b   1.000
_cell.length_c   1.000
_cell.angle_alpha   90.00
_cell.angle_beta   90.00
_cell.angle_gamma   90.00
#
_symmetry.space_group_name_H-M   'P 1'
#
loop_
_entity.id
_entity.type
_entity.pdbx_description
1 polymer ?
#
loop_
_entity_poly.entity_id
_entity_poly.type
_entity_poly.pdbx_seq_one_letter_code
_entity_poly.pdbx_strand_id
1 'polypeptide(L)' 'VYKDQGMDLLRRMIEELQEIARIDQQPEMEGRRMVMILAPHKNK' A
#
# COMPACT_ATOMS: atom_id res chain seq x y z
N VAL A 1 -2.59 10.42 -15.09
CA VAL A 1 -4.01 9.97 -15.06
C VAL A 1 -4.17 8.68 -14.28
N TYR A 2 -3.82 7.49 -14.79
CA TYR A 2 -4.02 6.23 -14.05
C TYR A 2 -3.08 6.03 -12.85
N LYS A 3 -1.84 6.52 -12.93
CA LYS A 3 -0.87 6.38 -11.83
C LYS A 3 -1.33 7.13 -10.56
N ASP A 4 -1.93 8.30 -10.75
CA ASP A 4 -2.38 9.17 -9.66
C ASP A 4 -3.57 8.51 -8.92
N GLN A 5 -4.53 7.99 -9.68
CA GLN A 5 -5.69 7.27 -9.12
C GLN A 5 -5.31 5.97 -8.41
N GLY A 6 -4.35 5.21 -8.96
CA GLY A 6 -3.83 4.00 -8.33
C GLY A 6 -3.12 4.33 -7.01
N MET A 7 -2.31 5.39 -7.00
CA MET A 7 -1.64 5.83 -5.78
C MET A 7 -2.63 6.32 -4.72
N ASP A 8 -3.66 7.07 -5.10
CA ASP A 8 -4.69 7.54 -4.16
C ASP A 8 -5.55 6.40 -3.59
N LEU A 9 -5.75 5.33 -4.37
CA LEU A 9 -6.38 4.11 -3.86
C LEU A 9 -5.50 3.44 -2.81
N LEU A 10 -4.20 3.26 -3.09
CA LEU A 10 -3.27 2.63 -2.14
C LEU A 10 -3.09 3.45 -0.87
N ARG A 11 -3.09 4.79 -0.97
CA ARG A 11 -3.07 5.69 0.20
C ARG A 11 -4.26 5.49 1.13
N ARG A 12 -5.47 5.43 0.59
CA ARG A 12 -6.68 5.14 1.40
C ARG A 12 -6.59 3.77 2.07
N MET A 13 -6.08 2.77 1.35
CA MET A 13 -5.88 1.43 1.93
C MET A 13 -4.86 1.43 3.07
N ILE A 14 -3.78 2.23 3.00
CA ILE A 14 -2.81 2.40 4.09
C ILE A 14 -3.51 3.00 5.32
N GLU A 15 -4.28 4.08 5.12
CA GLU A 15 -5.00 4.76 6.20
C GLU A 15 -5.98 3.83 6.92
N GLU A 16 -6.70 2.98 6.17
CA GLU A 16 -7.64 2.01 6.73
C GLU A 16 -6.94 0.85 7.47
N LEU A 17 -5.72 0.47 7.07
CA LEU A 17 -4.99 -0.67 7.63
C LEU A 17 -3.91 -0.29 8.64
N GLN A 18 -3.69 1.00 8.92
CA GLN A 18 -2.61 1.50 9.76
C GLN A 18 -2.58 0.92 11.18
N GLU A 19 -3.75 0.54 11.72
CA GLU A 19 -3.88 0.00 13.07
C GLU A 19 -3.41 -1.45 13.20
N ILE A 20 -3.41 -2.21 12.09
CA ILE A 20 -3.12 -3.66 12.09
C ILE A 20 -1.94 -4.04 11.18
N ALA A 21 -1.49 -3.13 10.32
CA ALA A 21 -0.39 -3.37 9.40
C ALA A 21 0.54 -2.14 9.26
N ARG A 22 1.79 -2.41 8.90
CA ARG A 22 2.81 -1.43 8.52
C ARG A 22 3.21 -1.62 7.08
N ILE A 23 3.67 -0.54 6.44
CA ILE A 23 4.26 -0.60 5.10
C ILE A 23 5.62 -1.28 5.21
N ASP A 24 5.78 -2.41 4.51
CA ASP A 24 7.05 -3.12 4.35
C ASP A 24 7.78 -2.65 3.08
N GLN A 25 7.03 -2.44 2.00
CA GLN A 25 7.53 -1.83 0.77
C GLN A 25 6.56 -0.77 0.25
N GLN A 26 7.10 0.39 -0.11
CA GLN A 26 6.34 1.50 -0.66
C GLN A 26 5.71 1.12 -2.01
N PRO A 27 4.60 1.78 -2.41
CA PRO A 27 4.02 1.59 -3.72
C PRO A 27 5.01 1.85 -4.88
N GLU A 28 5.29 0.83 -5.68
CA GLU A 28 6.18 0.91 -6.86
C GLU A 28 5.51 0.35 -8.12
N MET A 29 5.97 0.78 -9.30
CA MET A 29 5.50 0.27 -10.58
C MET A 29 6.24 -1.01 -10.98
N GLU A 30 5.56 -2.15 -10.88
CA GLU A 30 6.00 -3.40 -11.47
C GLU A 30 5.33 -3.61 -12.84
N GLY A 31 6.00 -3.14 -13.89
CA GLY A 31 5.49 -3.15 -15.27
C GLY A 31 4.25 -2.27 -15.42
N ARG A 32 3.08 -2.88 -15.59
CA ARG A 32 1.78 -2.18 -15.72
C ARG A 32 1.00 -2.09 -14.41
N ARG A 33 1.52 -2.64 -13.31
CA ARG A 33 0.86 -2.68 -12.00
C ARG A 33 1.58 -1.78 -11.00
N MET A 34 0.84 -1.20 -10.07
CA MET A 34 1.39 -0.55 -8.90
C MET A 34 1.23 -1.50 -7.72
N VAL A 35 2.34 -1.85 -7.05
CA VAL A 35 2.40 -2.87 -6.01
C VAL A 35 2.94 -2.24 -4.74
N MET A 36 2.31 -2.56 -3.60
CA MET A 36 2.73 -2.21 -2.25
C MET A 36 2.75 -3.49 -1.41
N ILE A 37 3.70 -3.60 -0.49
CA ILE A 37 3.74 -4.71 0.46
C ILE A 37 3.45 -4.19 1.87
N LEU A 38 2.47 -4.79 2.52
CA LEU A 38 2.12 -4.57 3.91
C LEU A 38 2.55 -5.79 4.73
N ALA A 39 3.11 -5.54 5.91
CA ALA A 39 3.34 -6.56 6.91
C ALA A 39 2.40 -6.32 8.11
N PRO A 40 1.84 -7.36 8.73
CA PRO A 40 1.06 -7.16 9.95
C PRO A 40 1.94 -6.53 11.04
N HIS A 41 1.37 -5.65 11.86
CA HIS A 41 1.98 -5.37 13.14
C HIS A 41 2.06 -6.70 13.87
N LYS A 42 3.23 -7.05 14.41
CA LYS A 42 3.43 -8.34 15.07
C LYS A 42 2.32 -8.55 16.11
N ASN A 43 1.39 -9.46 15.82
CA ASN A 43 0.63 -10.11 16.87
C ASN A 43 1.62 -10.97 17.65
N LYS A 44 1.60 -10.83 18.98
CA LYS A 44 2.19 -11.82 19.89
C LYS A 44 1.77 -13.24 19.53
#